data_AF-A0A9Q0BJF3-F1
#
_entry.id   AF-A0A9Q0BJF3-F1
#
_cell.length_a   1.000
_cell.length_b   1.000
_cell.length_c   1.000
_cell.angle_alpha   90.00
_cell.angle_beta   90.00
_cell.angle_gamma   90.00
#
_symmetry.space_group_name_H-M   'P 1'
#
loop_
_entity.id
_entity.type
_entity.pdbx_description
1 polymer ?
#
loop_
_entity_poly.entity_id
_entity_poly.type
_entity_poly.pdbx_seq_one_letter_code
_entity_poly.pdbx_strand_id
1 'polypeptide(L)'
;MSTRGAFARFAVLVTAAVFALLLLLGALQRTDDLKPTTALGKYGGSSEVVMGAGGKVTPPSVHHLEEPIKEELVRQLEQELPEVNYSFWYHWAKPMGYKANKTCAPYPDPLDLQLHNIYWQSFVNSNVTFRLYAAYLDKRKPLKLPTVRILATANQIGDAFPPTHCQLWFEGYREPVFVDVSEYLTVWVKAWGFKRNLNYPHLLSCPVPRHLAAMISMPKTVSLVVKRCDRASNSLRVNQAESPLTSQNATQKLKNQNATLNFGVCVKGFDFPYVDLSERLIEWFELQRLLGASRIYAYMYDVHPAVQRVLDYYQRTGFLELRPLTLANGMPRLRHYQHMLLQQRKLEKRLNELIPYNDCFYRNLDRHDYLVNVDVDEVIMPKGENRNWHQLVQKAHAMDTEKGGTCAGRFPALCFINSYFTKVVAELSNHEEQAIAGELFVLQHTQRFKNYSLPGRATKCFHNSRLSLTLHNHFTLKWLPGGCNPRTLEISVAQMQHYREPDGKYNSTDLVEDRTVWKFAGELRAAVEYVWLHLDDVLLAQFSDPEEQQQLEDSLDQDGEELEREQQPLQQVVQVPALPEP
;
A
#
# COMPACT_ATOMS: atom_id res chain seq x y z
N MET A 1 -53.15 58.08 13.09
CA MET A 1 -53.49 56.71 13.52
C MET A 1 -52.19 55.95 13.79
N SER A 2 -52.12 55.27 14.94
CA SER A 2 -50.92 55.14 15.78
C SER A 2 -49.88 54.12 15.31
N THR A 3 -48.70 54.58 14.89
CA THR A 3 -47.49 53.78 14.63
C THR A 3 -46.79 53.26 15.90
N ARG A 4 -47.25 53.68 17.10
CA ARG A 4 -46.73 53.19 18.39
C ARG A 4 -47.27 51.81 18.78
N GLY A 5 -48.43 51.39 18.26
CA GLY A 5 -49.04 50.10 18.60
C GLY A 5 -48.38 48.88 17.93
N ALA A 6 -47.83 49.06 16.72
CA ALA A 6 -47.20 47.97 15.96
C ALA A 6 -45.81 47.62 16.51
N PHE A 7 -45.03 48.63 16.91
CA PHE A 7 -43.70 48.43 17.47
C PHE A 7 -43.75 47.74 18.85
N ALA A 8 -44.75 48.07 19.68
CA ALA A 8 -44.96 47.41 20.96
C ALA A 8 -45.34 45.92 20.79
N ARG A 9 -46.18 45.59 19.80
CA ARG A 9 -46.55 44.18 19.51
C ARG A 9 -45.37 43.36 18.98
N PHE A 10 -44.53 43.96 18.14
CA PHE A 10 -43.32 43.29 17.64
C PHE A 10 -42.29 43.07 18.76
N ALA A 11 -42.08 44.07 19.63
CA ALA A 11 -41.18 43.95 20.76
C ALA A 11 -41.61 42.85 21.74
N VAL A 12 -42.92 42.73 22.03
CA VAL A 12 -43.48 41.67 22.90
C VAL A 12 -43.33 40.28 22.30
N LEU A 13 -43.48 40.13 20.98
CA LEU A 13 -43.30 38.83 20.30
C LEU A 13 -41.83 38.39 20.31
N VAL A 14 -40.90 39.32 20.10
CA VAL A 14 -39.46 39.02 20.14
C VAL A 14 -39.01 38.66 21.55
N THR A 15 -39.46 39.38 22.59
CA THR A 15 -39.13 39.02 23.98
C THR A 15 -39.76 37.70 24.40
N ALA A 16 -40.99 37.40 23.96
CA ALA A 16 -41.61 36.09 24.23
C ALA A 16 -40.85 34.94 23.55
N ALA A 17 -40.38 35.12 22.31
CA ALA A 17 -39.59 34.12 21.60
C ALA A 17 -38.22 33.87 22.25
N VAL A 18 -37.53 34.94 22.69
CA VAL A 18 -36.26 34.83 23.42
C VAL A 18 -36.45 34.16 24.77
N PHE A 19 -37.54 34.47 25.49
CA PHE A 19 -37.84 33.85 26.78
C PHE A 19 -38.17 32.35 26.64
N ALA A 20 -38.91 31.96 25.58
CA ALA A 20 -39.17 30.57 25.27
C ALA A 20 -37.89 29.79 24.91
N LEU A 21 -36.96 30.42 24.18
CA LEU A 21 -35.67 29.83 23.84
C LEU A 21 -34.78 29.64 25.08
N LEU A 22 -34.78 30.60 26.01
CA LEU A 22 -34.06 30.52 27.28
C LEU A 22 -34.66 29.46 28.22
N LEU A 23 -35.98 29.28 28.22
CA LEU A 23 -36.64 28.20 28.98
C LEU A 23 -36.29 26.81 28.41
N LEU A 24 -36.21 26.67 27.08
CA LEU A 24 -35.76 25.44 26.43
C LEU A 24 -34.30 25.11 26.74
N LEU A 25 -33.42 26.11 26.71
CA LEU A 25 -32.00 25.94 27.07
C LEU A 25 -31.82 25.61 28.57
N GLY A 26 -32.63 26.22 29.45
CA GLY A 26 -32.63 25.90 30.88
C GLY A 26 -33.21 24.52 31.20
N ALA A 27 -34.17 24.03 30.42
CA ALA A 27 -34.70 22.67 30.54
C ALA A 27 -33.69 21.61 30.07
N LEU A 28 -32.93 21.90 29.01
CA LEU A 28 -31.84 21.03 28.51
C LEU A 28 -30.63 21.00 29.44
N GLN A 29 -30.31 22.09 30.16
CA GLN A 29 -29.26 22.08 31.18
C GLN A 29 -29.67 21.33 32.46
N ARG A 30 -30.97 21.21 32.76
CA ARG A 30 -31.46 20.49 33.94
C ARG A 30 -31.47 18.96 33.80
N THR A 31 -31.29 18.42 32.60
CA THR A 31 -31.22 16.97 32.37
C THR A 31 -29.82 16.37 32.60
N ASP A 32 -28.77 17.20 32.74
CA ASP A 32 -27.39 16.72 32.88
C ASP A 32 -26.92 16.55 34.34
N ASP A 33 -27.72 16.93 35.35
CA ASP A 33 -27.36 16.87 36.77
C ASP A 33 -28.11 15.76 37.55
N LEU A 34 -28.04 14.51 37.08
CA LEU A 34 -28.38 13.33 37.88
C LEU A 34 -27.11 12.56 38.26
N LYS A 35 -26.46 12.97 39.36
CA LYS A 35 -25.46 12.17 40.06
C LYS A 35 -26.15 11.09 40.92
N PRO A 36 -25.69 9.82 40.91
CA PRO A 36 -26.17 8.82 41.86
C PRO A 36 -25.46 9.01 43.22
N THR A 37 -26.25 9.22 44.27
CA THR A 37 -25.82 9.23 45.67
C THR A 37 -25.55 7.80 46.15
N THR A 38 -24.30 7.50 46.50
CA THR A 38 -23.91 6.34 47.29
C THR A 38 -24.34 6.52 48.75
N ALA A 39 -25.11 5.57 49.29
CA ALA A 39 -25.30 5.40 50.73
C ALA A 39 -25.04 3.92 51.11
N LEU A 40 -23.95 3.71 51.84
CA LEU A 40 -23.64 2.46 52.54
C LEU A 40 -24.62 2.25 53.71
N GLY A 41 -25.18 1.03 53.82
CA GLY A 41 -25.91 0.56 54.98
C GLY A 41 -25.62 -0.92 55.24
N LYS A 42 -24.97 -1.21 56.37
CA LYS A 42 -24.66 -2.54 56.94
C LYS A 42 -25.91 -3.27 57.41
N TYR A 43 -25.99 -4.59 57.22
CA TYR A 43 -25.94 -5.66 58.26
C TYR A 43 -26.45 -6.99 57.69
N GLY A 44 -25.79 -8.10 58.07
CA GLY A 44 -25.98 -9.43 57.49
C GLY A 44 -27.15 -10.25 58.05
N GLY A 45 -27.37 -11.40 57.39
CA GLY A 45 -28.29 -12.46 57.77
C GLY A 45 -28.23 -13.60 56.74
N SER A 46 -27.91 -14.80 57.20
CA SER A 46 -27.72 -16.05 56.46
C SER A 46 -28.99 -16.64 55.83
N SER A 47 -28.88 -17.20 54.62
CA SER A 47 -29.20 -18.60 54.24
C SER A 47 -29.49 -18.75 52.74
N GLU A 48 -29.03 -19.88 52.20
CA GLU A 48 -29.25 -20.44 50.86
C GLU A 48 -30.67 -20.32 50.32
N VAL A 49 -30.84 -20.16 48.99
CA VAL A 49 -31.75 -20.96 48.14
C VAL A 49 -31.29 -20.89 46.66
N VAL A 50 -31.38 -22.06 46.02
CA VAL A 50 -31.09 -22.43 44.63
C VAL A 50 -32.19 -21.97 43.64
N MET A 51 -31.71 -21.48 42.48
CA MET A 51 -32.31 -21.35 41.12
C MET A 51 -33.62 -20.59 40.83
N GLY A 52 -33.51 -19.65 39.87
CA GLY A 52 -34.59 -19.29 38.94
C GLY A 52 -34.70 -17.79 38.59
N ALA A 53 -34.49 -17.47 37.30
CA ALA A 53 -34.83 -16.21 36.61
C ALA A 53 -34.12 -14.90 37.03
N GLY A 54 -33.46 -14.26 36.05
CA GLY A 54 -32.97 -12.89 36.15
C GLY A 54 -31.48 -12.76 36.47
N GLY A 55 -30.61 -13.29 35.61
CA GLY A 55 -29.19 -12.97 35.64
C GLY A 55 -29.02 -11.46 35.45
N LYS A 56 -28.76 -10.72 36.54
CA LYS A 56 -28.33 -9.33 36.46
C LYS A 56 -26.99 -9.33 35.75
N VAL A 57 -27.02 -9.00 34.45
CA VAL A 57 -25.83 -8.70 33.65
C VAL A 57 -25.17 -7.49 34.30
N THR A 58 -24.16 -7.71 35.13
CA THR A 58 -23.26 -6.64 35.56
C THR A 58 -22.46 -6.19 34.34
N PRO A 59 -22.45 -4.89 34.01
CA PRO A 59 -21.61 -4.40 32.93
C PRO A 59 -20.15 -4.74 33.25
N PRO A 60 -19.34 -5.13 32.23
CA PRO A 60 -17.93 -5.40 32.44
C PRO A 60 -17.26 -4.19 33.10
N SER A 61 -16.24 -4.45 33.91
CA SER A 61 -15.46 -3.40 34.57
C SER A 61 -14.95 -2.38 33.56
N VAL A 62 -15.07 -1.10 33.87
CA VAL A 62 -14.48 -0.04 33.05
C VAL A 62 -12.96 -0.23 33.07
N HIS A 63 -12.42 -0.73 31.96
CA HIS A 63 -10.98 -0.75 31.75
C HIS A 63 -10.52 0.68 31.45
N HIS A 64 -9.84 1.30 32.40
CA HIS A 64 -9.16 2.57 32.18
C HIS A 64 -7.86 2.30 31.43
N LEU A 65 -7.79 2.70 30.16
CA LEU A 65 -6.53 2.77 29.43
C LEU A 65 -5.80 4.03 29.90
N GLU A 66 -4.55 3.89 30.35
CA GLU A 66 -3.68 5.02 30.67
C GLU A 66 -3.25 5.72 29.37
N GLU A 67 -3.22 7.06 29.38
CA GLU A 67 -2.67 7.82 28.25
C GLU A 67 -1.21 7.40 28.01
N PRO A 68 -0.79 7.10 26.76
CA PRO A 68 0.56 6.64 26.48
C PRO A 68 1.61 7.64 27.00
N ILE A 69 2.69 7.11 27.58
CA ILE A 69 3.86 7.89 27.98
C ILE A 69 4.43 8.59 26.73
N LYS A 70 5.05 9.76 26.91
CA LYS A 70 5.65 10.61 25.87
C LYS A 70 6.33 9.87 24.71
N GLU A 71 7.18 8.88 24.98
CA GLU A 71 7.89 8.12 23.94
C GLU A 71 6.99 7.14 23.18
N GLU A 72 6.09 6.46 23.88
CA GLU A 72 5.14 5.53 23.26
C GLU A 72 4.14 6.29 22.39
N LEU A 73 3.69 7.46 22.83
CA LEU A 73 2.86 8.34 22.02
C LEU A 73 3.57 8.79 20.73
N VAL A 74 4.86 9.15 20.81
CA VAL A 74 5.65 9.52 19.63
C VAL A 74 5.69 8.35 18.64
N ARG A 75 5.93 7.12 19.12
CA ARG A 75 5.95 5.92 18.29
C ARG A 75 4.60 5.65 17.62
N GLN A 76 3.51 5.77 18.38
CA GLN A 76 2.15 5.59 17.85
C GLN A 76 1.83 6.63 16.77
N LEU A 77 2.15 7.90 17.01
CA LEU A 77 1.95 8.96 16.03
C LEU A 77 2.78 8.79 14.75
N GLU A 78 3.99 8.22 14.85
CA GLU A 78 4.78 7.88 13.65
C GLU A 78 4.16 6.73 12.83
N GLN A 79 3.42 5.82 13.47
CA GLN A 79 2.69 4.75 12.77
C GLN A 79 1.40 5.29 12.13
N GLU A 80 0.68 6.17 12.83
CA GLU A 80 -0.57 6.76 12.35
C GLU A 80 -0.33 7.81 11.24
N LEU A 81 0.72 8.62 11.36
CA LEU A 81 1.10 9.68 10.41
C LEU A 81 2.52 9.45 9.87
N PRO A 82 2.76 8.42 9.05
CA PRO A 82 4.10 8.00 8.65
C PRO A 82 4.87 9.06 7.87
N GLU A 83 4.16 9.94 7.16
CA GLU A 83 4.77 11.02 6.36
C GLU A 83 5.01 12.30 7.18
N VAL A 84 4.68 12.30 8.48
CA VAL A 84 5.05 13.35 9.44
C VAL A 84 6.19 12.81 10.32
N ASN A 85 7.28 13.57 10.42
CA ASN A 85 8.39 13.19 11.29
C ASN A 85 8.16 13.74 12.71
N TYR A 86 7.25 13.10 13.45
CA TYR A 86 6.85 13.55 14.78
C TYR A 86 8.01 13.43 15.79
N SER A 87 8.80 12.35 15.72
CA SER A 87 10.00 12.17 16.54
C SER A 87 10.99 13.33 16.36
N PHE A 88 11.28 13.74 15.11
CA PHE A 88 12.16 14.88 14.85
C PHE A 88 11.61 16.18 15.45
N TRP A 89 10.32 16.45 15.31
CA TRP A 89 9.73 17.63 15.93
C TRP A 89 9.84 17.59 17.46
N TYR A 90 9.53 16.44 18.06
CA TYR A 90 9.44 16.25 19.49
C TYR A 90 10.80 16.38 20.18
N HIS A 91 11.83 15.69 19.69
CA HIS A 91 13.15 15.67 20.31
C HIS A 91 14.04 16.84 19.91
N TRP A 92 13.83 17.43 18.73
CA TRP A 92 14.74 18.44 18.16
C TRP A 92 14.04 19.78 17.91
N ALA A 93 13.07 19.81 17.00
CA ALA A 93 12.60 21.08 16.45
C ALA A 93 11.91 21.98 17.51
N LYS A 94 11.01 21.39 18.31
CA LYS A 94 10.27 22.09 19.37
C LYS A 94 11.16 22.55 20.53
N PRO A 95 11.92 21.68 21.22
CA PRO A 95 12.69 22.10 22.39
C PRO A 95 13.80 23.10 22.05
N MET A 96 14.37 23.02 20.85
CA MET A 96 15.46 23.92 20.43
C MET A 96 14.98 25.16 19.68
N GLY A 97 13.67 25.30 19.44
CA GLY A 97 13.06 26.47 18.81
C GLY A 97 13.55 26.73 17.39
N TYR A 98 13.52 25.71 16.54
CA TYR A 98 13.98 25.76 15.15
C TYR A 98 13.28 26.87 14.34
N LYS A 99 14.07 27.79 13.78
CA LYS A 99 13.64 28.94 12.98
C LYS A 99 14.85 29.64 12.36
N ALA A 100 14.64 30.36 11.26
CA ALA A 100 15.69 31.24 10.71
C ALA A 100 15.91 32.47 11.60
N ASN A 101 14.84 33.12 12.05
CA ASN A 101 14.90 34.19 13.05
C ASN A 101 13.53 34.31 13.76
N LYS A 102 13.30 35.38 14.53
CA LYS A 102 12.06 35.57 15.31
C LYS A 102 10.79 35.58 14.47
N THR A 103 10.85 36.02 13.20
CA THR A 103 9.68 36.19 12.32
C THR A 103 9.75 35.37 11.04
N CYS A 104 10.91 34.78 10.73
CA CYS A 104 11.16 34.05 9.49
C CYS A 104 11.23 32.55 9.74
N ALA A 105 10.41 31.80 8.99
CA ALA A 105 10.41 30.35 8.87
C ALA A 105 10.51 29.61 10.22
N PRO A 106 9.59 29.85 11.17
CA PRO A 106 9.47 28.98 12.34
C PRO A 106 9.10 27.57 11.89
N TYR A 107 9.73 26.55 12.48
CA TYR A 107 9.38 25.16 12.19
C TYR A 107 7.88 24.93 12.46
N PRO A 108 7.14 24.30 11.52
CA PRO A 108 5.71 24.10 11.69
C PRO A 108 5.41 23.11 12.81
N ASP A 109 4.42 23.42 13.64
CA ASP A 109 3.92 22.48 14.63
C ASP A 109 3.13 21.38 13.89
N PRO A 110 3.39 20.07 14.12
CA PRO A 110 2.62 18.97 13.55
C PRO A 110 1.10 19.11 13.71
N LEU A 111 0.64 19.76 14.79
CA LEU A 111 -0.77 20.00 15.06
C LEU A 111 -1.38 21.09 14.17
N ASP A 112 -0.56 21.98 13.62
CA ASP A 112 -0.98 23.07 12.72
C ASP A 112 -0.84 22.70 11.23
N LEU A 113 -0.41 21.46 10.92
CA LEU A 113 -0.26 21.01 9.54
C LEU A 113 -1.61 20.89 8.85
N GLN A 114 -1.69 21.32 7.59
CA GLN A 114 -2.87 21.16 6.76
C GLN A 114 -2.92 19.74 6.18
N LEU A 115 -3.19 18.76 7.05
CA LEU A 115 -3.45 17.39 6.66
C LEU A 115 -4.73 17.34 5.81
N HIS A 116 -4.60 16.77 4.62
CA HIS A 116 -5.73 16.52 3.72
C HIS A 116 -6.43 15.21 4.05
N ASN A 117 -5.63 14.20 4.40
CA ASN A 117 -6.03 12.96 5.05
C ASN A 117 -4.76 12.38 5.73
N ILE A 118 -4.84 11.14 6.19
CA ILE A 118 -3.77 10.44 6.92
C ILE A 118 -2.41 10.48 6.19
N TYR A 119 -2.37 10.35 4.86
CA TYR A 119 -1.13 10.24 4.09
C TYR A 119 -0.83 11.44 3.19
N TRP A 120 -1.67 12.47 3.23
CA TRP A 120 -1.56 13.59 2.30
C TRP A 120 -1.60 14.92 3.04
N GLN A 121 -0.68 15.82 2.71
CA GLN A 121 -0.64 17.20 3.22
C GLN A 121 -1.02 18.19 2.11
N SER A 122 -1.43 19.39 2.48
CA SER A 122 -1.88 20.42 1.53
C SER A 122 -0.91 21.59 1.46
N PHE A 123 -0.62 22.03 0.24
CA PHE A 123 0.10 23.25 -0.02
C PHE A 123 -0.59 24.02 -1.15
N VAL A 124 -0.90 25.29 -0.94
CA VAL A 124 -1.56 26.15 -1.92
C VAL A 124 -0.63 27.30 -2.27
N ASN A 125 -0.38 27.49 -3.57
CA ASN A 125 0.39 28.61 -4.08
C ASN A 125 -0.32 29.20 -5.31
N SER A 126 -0.73 30.47 -5.20
CA SER A 126 -1.60 31.12 -6.19
C SER A 126 -2.88 30.31 -6.43
N ASN A 127 -3.14 29.87 -7.67
CA ASN A 127 -4.28 29.05 -8.07
C ASN A 127 -3.98 27.54 -8.07
N VAL A 128 -2.77 27.14 -7.65
CA VAL A 128 -2.32 25.75 -7.66
C VAL A 128 -2.45 25.14 -6.27
N THR A 129 -3.20 24.06 -6.18
CA THR A 129 -3.30 23.23 -4.97
C THR A 129 -2.49 21.97 -5.18
N PHE A 130 -1.46 21.80 -4.35
CA PHE A 130 -0.67 20.59 -4.25
C PHE A 130 -1.20 19.71 -3.12
N ARG A 131 -1.36 18.41 -3.42
CA ARG A 131 -1.51 17.37 -2.41
C ARG A 131 -0.19 16.62 -2.32
N LEU A 132 0.51 16.77 -1.22
CA LEU A 132 1.83 16.23 -1.00
C LEU A 132 1.70 14.84 -0.36
N TYR A 133 2.31 13.83 -0.97
CA TYR A 133 2.25 12.46 -0.47
C TYR A 133 3.45 12.16 0.44
N ALA A 134 4.65 12.15 -0.14
CA ALA A 134 5.88 11.77 0.57
C ALA A 134 7.11 12.44 -0.06
N ALA A 135 8.19 12.54 0.70
CA ALA A 135 9.47 13.03 0.22
C ALA A 135 10.58 11.97 0.38
N TYR A 136 11.58 11.99 -0.51
CA TYR A 136 12.68 11.04 -0.53
C TYR A 136 13.98 11.73 -0.86
N LEU A 137 15.09 11.22 -0.34
CA LEU A 137 16.41 11.73 -0.68
C LEU A 137 17.06 10.88 -1.78
N ASP A 138 17.28 11.50 -2.94
CA ASP A 138 17.94 10.90 -4.08
C ASP A 138 19.43 11.30 -4.13
N LYS A 139 20.31 10.33 -3.94
CA LYS A 139 21.78 10.50 -3.89
C LYS A 139 22.49 9.83 -5.06
N ARG A 140 21.75 9.40 -6.08
CA ARG A 140 22.33 8.61 -7.18
C ARG A 140 23.40 9.40 -7.92
N LYS A 141 24.53 8.74 -8.21
CA LYS A 141 25.75 9.34 -8.80
C LYS A 141 25.53 10.23 -10.04
N PRO A 142 24.59 9.94 -10.96
CA PRO A 142 24.37 10.80 -12.12
C PRO A 142 23.84 12.21 -11.78
N LEU A 143 23.39 12.43 -10.54
CA LEU A 143 22.96 13.75 -10.08
C LEU A 143 24.14 14.67 -9.80
N LYS A 144 23.99 15.95 -10.18
CA LYS A 144 24.96 17.01 -9.86
C LYS A 144 25.00 17.33 -8.36
N LEU A 145 23.86 17.16 -7.68
CA LEU A 145 23.62 17.40 -6.26
C LEU A 145 22.64 16.36 -5.72
N PRO A 146 22.80 15.88 -4.48
CA PRO A 146 21.74 15.16 -3.80
C PRO A 146 20.45 15.99 -3.83
N THR A 147 19.32 15.35 -4.06
CA THR A 147 18.05 16.06 -4.29
C THR A 147 16.96 15.44 -3.44
N VAL A 148 16.24 16.27 -2.67
CA VAL A 148 14.99 15.83 -2.05
C VAL A 148 13.91 15.85 -3.13
N ARG A 149 13.36 14.68 -3.43
CA ARG A 149 12.26 14.46 -4.37
C ARG A 149 10.95 14.42 -3.60
N ILE A 150 9.98 15.23 -3.98
CA ILE A 150 8.66 15.27 -3.35
C ILE A 150 7.65 14.72 -4.35
N LEU A 151 7.00 13.61 -3.98
CA LEU A 151 5.90 13.05 -4.75
C LEU A 151 4.60 13.75 -4.32
N ALA A 152 3.94 14.37 -5.28
CA ALA A 152 2.74 15.15 -5.05
C ALA A 152 1.75 14.99 -6.20
N THR A 153 0.54 15.50 -6.02
CA THR A 153 -0.37 15.82 -7.11
C THR A 153 -0.65 17.31 -7.15
N ALA A 154 -0.98 17.84 -8.32
CA ALA A 154 -1.36 19.25 -8.50
C ALA A 154 -2.62 19.35 -9.37
N ASN A 155 -3.47 20.33 -9.09
CA ASN A 155 -4.73 20.57 -9.82
C ASN A 155 -4.56 21.11 -11.26
N GLN A 156 -3.36 21.00 -11.83
CA GLN A 156 -3.03 21.41 -13.20
C GLN A 156 -1.95 20.51 -13.82
N ILE A 157 -1.85 20.54 -15.16
CA ILE A 157 -0.83 19.85 -15.94
C ILE A 157 -0.50 20.61 -17.22
N GLY A 158 0.79 20.82 -17.45
CA GLY A 158 1.34 21.49 -18.64
C GLY A 158 1.44 23.01 -18.53
N ASP A 159 0.78 23.61 -17.55
CA ASP A 159 0.92 25.04 -17.24
C ASP A 159 2.14 25.30 -16.36
N ALA A 160 2.68 26.53 -16.42
CA ALA A 160 3.81 26.92 -15.57
C ALA A 160 3.39 26.89 -14.09
N PHE A 161 4.26 26.37 -13.23
CA PHE A 161 4.06 26.38 -11.78
C PHE A 161 4.57 27.69 -11.17
N PRO A 162 3.89 28.23 -10.14
CA PRO A 162 4.34 29.44 -9.46
C PRO A 162 5.67 29.19 -8.71
N PRO A 163 6.54 30.21 -8.57
CA PRO A 163 7.75 30.10 -7.77
C PRO A 163 7.44 29.54 -6.38
N THR A 164 8.11 28.45 -6.04
CA THR A 164 7.93 27.73 -4.77
C THR A 164 9.30 27.44 -4.19
N HIS A 165 9.42 27.53 -2.87
CA HIS A 165 10.66 27.26 -2.16
C HIS A 165 10.49 26.07 -1.22
N CYS A 166 11.58 25.33 -1.02
CA CYS A 166 11.69 24.28 -0.04
C CYS A 166 12.43 24.81 1.21
N GLN A 167 11.88 24.53 2.38
CA GLN A 167 12.57 24.65 3.66
C GLN A 167 13.04 23.25 4.06
N LEU A 168 14.35 23.01 4.01
CA LEU A 168 14.95 21.73 4.42
C LEU A 168 15.44 21.84 5.86
N TRP A 169 15.04 20.89 6.69
CA TRP A 169 15.37 20.86 8.11
C TRP A 169 16.27 19.69 8.46
N PHE A 170 17.24 19.93 9.33
CA PHE A 170 18.32 19.01 9.64
C PHE A 170 18.47 18.83 11.15
N GLU A 171 18.95 17.66 11.55
CA GLU A 171 19.27 17.40 12.95
C GLU A 171 20.48 18.23 13.39
N GLY A 172 20.37 18.90 14.54
CA GLY A 172 21.42 19.78 15.08
C GLY A 172 21.58 21.14 14.38
N TYR A 173 20.89 21.40 13.26
CA TYR A 173 20.94 22.68 12.55
C TYR A 173 19.59 23.41 12.66
N ARG A 174 19.56 24.46 13.49
CA ARG A 174 18.33 25.14 13.93
C ARG A 174 17.69 26.05 12.88
N GLU A 175 18.43 26.41 11.85
CA GLU A 175 17.94 27.25 10.76
C GLU A 175 17.54 26.38 9.56
N PRO A 176 16.47 26.71 8.83
CA PRO A 176 16.13 26.00 7.61
C PRO A 176 17.11 26.34 6.50
N VAL A 177 17.35 25.36 5.63
CA VAL A 177 18.08 25.57 4.38
C VAL A 177 17.06 25.86 3.29
N PHE A 178 17.09 27.08 2.78
CA PHE A 178 16.20 27.51 1.71
C PHE A 178 16.76 27.15 0.34
N VAL A 179 15.96 26.43 -0.45
CA VAL A 179 16.26 26.14 -1.86
C VAL A 179 15.01 26.34 -2.70
N ASP A 180 15.17 26.66 -3.98
CA ASP A 180 14.04 26.77 -4.89
C ASP A 180 13.65 25.37 -5.40
N VAL A 181 12.36 25.14 -5.64
CA VAL A 181 11.93 23.93 -6.38
C VAL A 181 12.47 24.07 -7.80
N SER A 182 13.47 23.27 -8.15
CA SER A 182 14.20 23.42 -9.41
C SER A 182 13.51 22.74 -10.59
N GLU A 183 12.58 21.81 -10.32
CA GLU A 183 11.94 21.00 -11.36
C GLU A 183 10.57 20.48 -10.90
N TYR A 184 9.60 20.46 -11.82
CA TYR A 184 8.27 19.90 -11.66
C TYR A 184 8.03 18.85 -12.75
N LEU A 185 8.43 17.60 -12.51
CA LEU A 185 8.26 16.53 -13.49
C LEU A 185 6.86 15.93 -13.39
N THR A 186 6.08 16.03 -14.46
CA THR A 186 4.79 15.34 -14.51
C THR A 186 4.96 13.84 -14.71
N VAL A 187 4.19 13.05 -13.97
CA VAL A 187 4.14 11.57 -14.05
C VAL A 187 2.95 11.12 -14.93
N TRP A 188 2.48 11.98 -15.83
CA TRP A 188 1.35 11.75 -16.70
C TRP A 188 1.56 12.46 -18.03
N VAL A 189 1.07 11.89 -19.11
CA VAL A 189 1.05 12.55 -20.42
C VAL A 189 -0.35 13.07 -20.68
N LYS A 190 -0.50 14.39 -20.83
CA LYS A 190 -1.80 15.07 -20.99
C LYS A 190 -2.70 14.45 -22.07
N ALA A 191 -2.11 13.96 -23.15
CA ALA A 191 -2.82 13.31 -24.26
C ALA A 191 -3.52 11.98 -23.87
N TRP A 192 -3.17 11.34 -22.75
CA TRP A 192 -3.83 10.13 -22.27
C TRP A 192 -5.16 10.39 -21.55
N GLY A 193 -5.42 11.66 -21.22
CA GLY A 193 -6.64 12.07 -20.54
C GLY A 193 -6.40 13.33 -19.72
N PHE A 194 -7.28 14.30 -19.88
CA PHE A 194 -7.26 15.53 -19.12
C PHE A 194 -8.69 15.97 -18.79
N LYS A 195 -8.91 16.30 -17.52
CA LYS A 195 -10.07 16.99 -16.98
C LYS A 195 -9.60 18.20 -16.17
N ARG A 196 -10.26 19.34 -16.37
CA ARG A 196 -9.97 20.58 -15.64
C ARG A 196 -10.16 20.37 -14.13
N ASN A 197 -9.29 20.98 -13.32
CA ASN A 197 -9.30 20.94 -11.85
C ASN A 197 -9.12 19.53 -11.25
N LEU A 198 -8.66 18.55 -12.03
CA LEU A 198 -8.26 17.26 -11.50
C LEU A 198 -6.80 17.32 -11.03
N ASN A 199 -6.46 16.50 -10.04
CA ASN A 199 -5.11 16.40 -9.49
C ASN A 199 -4.27 15.38 -10.29
N TYR A 200 -3.15 15.85 -10.85
CA TYR A 200 -2.20 15.06 -11.64
C TYR A 200 -0.92 14.82 -10.86
N PRO A 201 -0.31 13.62 -10.95
CA PRO A 201 0.91 13.27 -10.22
C PRO A 201 2.15 13.99 -10.78
N HIS A 202 2.97 14.49 -9.89
CA HIS A 202 4.20 15.22 -10.15
C HIS A 202 5.31 14.81 -9.17
N LEU A 203 6.55 14.89 -9.63
CA LEU A 203 7.74 14.77 -8.83
C LEU A 203 8.46 16.13 -8.80
N LEU A 204 8.48 16.75 -7.63
CA LEU A 204 9.14 18.04 -7.39
C LEU A 204 10.56 17.81 -6.88
N SER A 205 11.47 18.75 -7.15
CA SER A 205 12.89 18.58 -6.86
C SER A 205 13.46 19.77 -6.07
N CYS A 206 13.99 19.47 -4.88
CA CYS A 206 14.68 20.42 -4.01
C CYS A 206 16.16 20.01 -3.89
N PRO A 207 17.08 20.60 -4.67
CA PRO A 207 18.49 20.23 -4.65
C PRO A 207 19.15 20.64 -3.32
N VAL A 208 19.88 19.72 -2.69
CA VAL A 208 20.59 19.97 -1.43
C VAL A 208 21.96 20.60 -1.72
N PRO A 209 22.30 21.78 -1.15
CA PRO A 209 23.59 22.43 -1.38
C PRO A 209 24.79 21.56 -0.97
N ARG A 210 25.87 21.57 -1.76
CA ARG A 210 27.05 20.69 -1.59
C ARG A 210 27.69 20.75 -0.20
N HIS A 211 27.84 21.96 0.35
CA HIS A 211 28.50 22.16 1.64
C HIS A 211 27.74 21.48 2.79
N LEU A 212 26.41 21.41 2.70
CA LEU A 212 25.56 20.76 3.69
C LEU A 212 25.53 19.25 3.50
N ALA A 213 25.49 18.79 2.24
CA ALA A 213 25.58 17.36 1.94
C ALA A 213 26.90 16.72 2.42
N ALA A 214 27.96 17.52 2.59
CA ALA A 214 29.27 17.08 3.07
C ALA A 214 29.48 17.26 4.59
N MET A 215 28.79 18.22 5.22
CA MET A 215 29.02 18.58 6.63
C MET A 215 27.89 18.18 7.59
N ILE A 216 26.64 18.07 7.11
CA ILE A 216 25.45 17.83 7.94
C ILE A 216 24.91 16.43 7.65
N SER A 217 24.29 15.82 8.67
CA SER A 217 23.37 14.70 8.49
C SER A 217 22.32 15.02 7.41
N MET A 218 21.61 14.02 6.93
CA MET A 218 20.65 14.22 5.84
C MET A 218 19.42 15.02 6.30
N PRO A 219 18.73 15.75 5.40
CA PRO A 219 17.50 16.46 5.78
C PRO A 219 16.49 15.47 6.35
N LYS A 220 15.86 15.84 7.46
CA LYS A 220 14.86 15.03 8.18
C LYS A 220 13.45 15.33 7.71
N THR A 221 13.19 16.60 7.41
CA THR A 221 11.92 17.05 6.84
C THR A 221 12.09 18.10 5.74
N VAL A 222 11.08 18.21 4.90
CA VAL A 222 10.97 19.25 3.87
C VAL A 222 9.57 19.86 3.90
N SER A 223 9.52 21.18 3.78
CA SER A 223 8.29 21.95 3.63
C SER A 223 8.30 22.77 2.34
N LEU A 224 7.15 22.90 1.69
CA LEU A 224 6.94 23.84 0.58
C LEU A 224 6.31 25.14 1.09
N VAL A 225 6.84 26.27 0.62
CA VAL A 225 6.38 27.62 0.97
C VAL A 225 6.36 28.55 -0.26
N VAL A 226 5.51 29.58 -0.21
CA VAL A 226 5.40 30.60 -1.27
C VAL A 226 6.59 31.55 -1.22
N LYS A 227 6.94 32.06 -0.03
CA LYS A 227 8.15 32.84 0.22
C LYS A 227 9.03 32.11 1.23
N ARG A 228 10.34 32.27 1.10
CA ARG A 228 11.34 31.60 1.95
C ARG A 228 11.04 31.72 3.44
N CYS A 229 10.65 32.91 3.91
CA CYS A 229 10.38 33.17 5.33
C CYS A 229 8.98 32.78 5.84
N ASP A 230 8.09 32.26 5.00
CA ASP A 230 6.74 31.93 5.45
C ASP A 230 6.77 30.79 6.47
N ARG A 231 5.78 30.79 7.39
CA ARG A 231 5.50 29.62 8.23
C ARG A 231 4.86 28.55 7.35
N ALA A 232 5.48 27.38 7.27
CA ALA A 232 4.97 26.29 6.47
C ALA A 232 3.65 25.72 7.02
N SER A 233 2.77 25.27 6.13
CA SER A 233 1.53 24.54 6.45
C SER A 233 1.68 23.02 6.27
N ASN A 234 2.88 22.57 5.91
CA ASN A 234 3.21 21.19 5.57
C ASN A 234 4.64 20.89 6.05
N SER A 235 4.93 19.63 6.36
CA SER A 235 6.25 19.13 6.75
C SER A 235 6.30 17.63 6.46
N LEU A 236 6.89 17.26 5.34
CA LEU A 236 7.04 15.86 4.94
C LEU A 236 8.31 15.29 5.56
N ARG A 237 8.23 14.09 6.12
CA ARG A 237 9.40 13.25 6.39
C ARG A 237 10.18 13.04 5.09
N VAL A 238 11.50 13.23 5.14
CA VAL A 238 12.38 12.84 4.03
C VAL A 238 12.81 11.40 4.24
N ASN A 239 12.14 10.50 3.52
CA ASN A 239 12.43 9.08 3.52
C ASN A 239 13.78 8.79 2.85
N GLN A 240 14.48 7.78 3.34
CA GLN A 240 15.67 7.23 2.70
C GLN A 240 15.48 5.74 2.51
N ALA A 241 15.94 5.22 1.38
CA ALA A 241 16.05 3.78 1.24
C ALA A 241 17.04 3.30 2.31
N GLU A 242 16.55 2.51 3.26
CA GLU A 242 17.43 1.89 4.24
C GLU A 242 18.33 0.91 3.49
N SER A 243 19.63 1.19 3.51
CA SER A 243 20.63 0.23 3.06
C SER A 243 20.52 -0.97 4.01
N PRO A 244 20.26 -2.19 3.53
CA PRO A 244 20.26 -3.35 4.42
C PRO A 244 21.61 -3.39 5.15
N LEU A 245 21.54 -3.37 6.49
CA LEU A 245 22.66 -3.37 7.43
C LEU A 245 23.64 -4.54 7.23
N THR A 246 23.30 -5.50 6.37
CA THR A 246 24.11 -6.67 6.01
C THR A 246 24.96 -6.51 4.73
N SER A 247 24.95 -5.34 4.09
CA SER A 247 25.66 -5.15 2.81
C SER A 247 27.05 -4.50 2.93
N GLN A 248 27.93 -5.06 3.76
CA GLN A 248 29.38 -4.90 3.56
C GLN A 248 29.83 -5.38 2.16
N ASN A 249 28.95 -6.07 1.42
CA ASN A 249 29.15 -6.56 0.07
C ASN A 249 28.63 -5.65 -1.06
N ALA A 250 27.98 -4.50 -0.78
CA ALA A 250 27.46 -3.62 -1.84
C ALA A 250 28.59 -3.00 -2.69
N THR A 251 29.72 -2.68 -2.08
CA THR A 251 30.90 -2.11 -2.76
C THR A 251 31.69 -3.18 -3.54
N GLN A 252 31.61 -4.45 -3.16
CA GLN A 252 32.20 -5.57 -3.91
C GLN A 252 31.32 -6.03 -5.08
N LYS A 253 29.97 -5.97 -4.97
CA LYS A 253 29.05 -6.31 -6.08
C LYS A 253 29.28 -5.46 -7.33
N LEU A 254 29.68 -4.20 -7.19
CA LEU A 254 29.97 -3.28 -8.30
C LEU A 254 31.18 -3.69 -9.17
N LYS A 255 32.01 -4.64 -8.74
CA LYS A 255 33.18 -5.12 -9.51
C LYS A 255 32.98 -6.49 -10.16
N ASN A 256 31.94 -7.25 -9.80
CA ASN A 256 31.68 -8.56 -10.39
C ASN A 256 30.50 -8.49 -11.37
N GLN A 257 30.79 -8.68 -12.67
CA GLN A 257 29.77 -8.82 -13.72
C GLN A 257 28.85 -10.05 -13.50
N ASN A 258 29.25 -10.98 -12.61
CA ASN A 258 28.49 -12.17 -12.21
C ASN A 258 27.71 -12.00 -10.89
N ALA A 259 27.61 -10.80 -10.33
CA ALA A 259 26.78 -10.58 -9.15
C ALA A 259 25.30 -10.75 -9.50
N THR A 260 24.59 -11.63 -8.77
CA THR A 260 23.15 -11.80 -8.92
C THR A 260 22.43 -10.48 -8.67
N LEU A 261 21.66 -10.08 -9.68
CA LEU A 261 20.86 -8.86 -9.66
C LEU A 261 19.66 -9.03 -8.73
N ASN A 262 19.33 -7.99 -7.98
CA ASN A 262 18.20 -8.00 -7.07
C ASN A 262 16.98 -7.30 -7.68
N PHE A 263 15.82 -7.94 -7.64
CA PHE A 263 14.57 -7.40 -8.18
C PHE A 263 13.55 -7.19 -7.07
N GLY A 264 12.94 -6.01 -7.02
CA GLY A 264 11.76 -5.74 -6.22
C GLY A 264 10.54 -5.55 -7.13
N VAL A 265 9.36 -5.95 -6.67
CA VAL A 265 8.12 -5.81 -7.44
C VAL A 265 7.22 -4.78 -6.77
N CYS A 266 6.75 -3.79 -7.53
CA CYS A 266 5.84 -2.75 -7.06
C CYS A 266 4.44 -3.00 -7.63
N VAL A 267 3.46 -3.14 -6.75
CA VAL A 267 2.06 -3.40 -7.11
C VAL A 267 1.19 -2.22 -6.70
N LYS A 268 0.18 -1.89 -7.51
CA LYS A 268 -0.80 -0.85 -7.18
C LYS A 268 -1.66 -1.22 -5.97
N GLY A 269 -2.48 -0.26 -5.55
CA GLY A 269 -3.45 -0.45 -4.47
C GLY A 269 -4.46 -1.57 -4.75
N PHE A 270 -4.52 -2.55 -3.85
CA PHE A 270 -5.50 -3.64 -3.85
C PHE A 270 -6.90 -3.15 -3.49
N ASP A 271 -7.85 -3.36 -4.40
CA ASP A 271 -9.27 -2.97 -4.30
C ASP A 271 -10.16 -4.13 -4.80
N PHE A 272 -10.24 -5.18 -3.99
CA PHE A 272 -11.08 -6.37 -4.27
C PHE A 272 -11.86 -6.81 -3.02
N PRO A 273 -12.71 -5.94 -2.45
CA PRO A 273 -13.44 -6.24 -1.21
C PRO A 273 -14.45 -7.40 -1.33
N TYR A 274 -14.84 -7.78 -2.55
CA TYR A 274 -15.92 -8.75 -2.82
C TYR A 274 -15.48 -9.98 -3.61
N VAL A 275 -14.18 -10.14 -3.86
CA VAL A 275 -13.65 -11.27 -4.65
C VAL A 275 -12.54 -11.92 -3.86
N ASP A 276 -12.71 -13.21 -3.59
CA ASP A 276 -11.63 -14.05 -3.09
C ASP A 276 -10.69 -14.41 -4.24
N LEU A 277 -9.45 -13.93 -4.17
CA LEU A 277 -8.39 -14.21 -5.14
C LEU A 277 -7.22 -14.95 -4.48
N SER A 278 -7.44 -15.58 -3.31
CA SER A 278 -6.37 -16.16 -2.49
C SER A 278 -5.50 -17.15 -3.27
N GLU A 279 -6.10 -18.11 -3.97
CA GLU A 279 -5.40 -19.10 -4.80
C GLU A 279 -4.54 -18.45 -5.89
N ARG A 280 -5.14 -17.58 -6.69
CA ARG A 280 -4.43 -16.87 -7.77
C ARG A 280 -3.31 -15.99 -7.24
N LEU A 281 -3.52 -15.41 -6.06
CA LEU A 281 -2.55 -14.50 -5.47
C LEU A 281 -1.35 -15.27 -4.90
N ILE A 282 -1.57 -16.42 -4.23
CA ILE A 282 -0.50 -17.31 -3.78
C ILE A 282 0.32 -17.79 -4.99
N GLU A 283 -0.37 -18.27 -6.03
CA GLU A 283 0.28 -18.70 -7.27
C GLU A 283 1.12 -17.59 -7.90
N TRP A 284 0.56 -16.37 -7.98
CA TRP A 284 1.29 -15.22 -8.50
C TRP A 284 2.51 -14.86 -7.63
N PHE A 285 2.38 -14.84 -6.31
CA PHE A 285 3.49 -14.56 -5.39
C PHE A 285 4.65 -15.53 -5.58
N GLU A 286 4.38 -16.83 -5.58
CA GLU A 286 5.41 -17.85 -5.74
C GLU A 286 6.02 -17.83 -7.16
N LEU A 287 5.22 -17.55 -8.19
CA LEU A 287 5.75 -17.41 -9.55
C LEU A 287 6.68 -16.18 -9.67
N GLN A 288 6.35 -15.04 -9.07
CA GLN A 288 7.27 -13.90 -9.03
C GLN A 288 8.58 -14.27 -8.32
N ARG A 289 8.51 -15.02 -7.21
CA ARG A 289 9.68 -15.50 -6.45
C ARG A 289 10.59 -16.39 -7.30
N LEU A 290 10.01 -17.39 -7.98
CA LEU A 290 10.74 -18.30 -8.88
C LEU A 290 11.44 -17.56 -10.03
N LEU A 291 10.83 -16.49 -10.53
CA LEU A 291 11.39 -15.67 -11.60
C LEU A 291 12.52 -14.74 -11.15
N GLY A 292 12.69 -14.54 -9.83
CA GLY A 292 13.79 -13.78 -9.24
C GLY A 292 13.37 -12.53 -8.46
N ALA A 293 12.08 -12.35 -8.15
CA ALA A 293 11.65 -11.32 -7.22
C ALA A 293 12.15 -11.64 -5.81
N SER A 294 12.80 -10.66 -5.17
CA SER A 294 13.26 -10.78 -3.78
C SER A 294 12.24 -10.31 -2.77
N ARG A 295 11.43 -9.32 -3.14
CA ARG A 295 10.40 -8.73 -2.30
C ARG A 295 9.33 -8.07 -3.16
N ILE A 296 8.09 -8.12 -2.69
CA ILE A 296 6.96 -7.42 -3.27
C ILE A 296 6.53 -6.31 -2.32
N TYR A 297 6.25 -5.15 -2.89
CA TYR A 297 5.72 -3.98 -2.22
C TYR A 297 4.34 -3.72 -2.81
N ALA A 298 3.31 -3.83 -1.98
CA ALA A 298 1.94 -3.59 -2.40
C ALA A 298 1.29 -2.52 -1.55
N TYR A 299 0.18 -2.00 -2.06
CA TYR A 299 -0.60 -0.99 -1.38
C TYR A 299 -2.00 -1.51 -1.11
N MET A 300 -2.61 -1.06 -0.02
CA MET A 300 -3.91 -1.56 0.44
C MET A 300 -4.97 -0.46 0.39
N TYR A 301 -6.07 -0.71 -0.32
CA TYR A 301 -7.33 -0.01 -0.11
C TYR A 301 -8.25 -0.86 0.76
N ASP A 302 -8.74 -1.98 0.21
CA ASP A 302 -9.60 -2.95 0.89
C ASP A 302 -9.67 -4.26 0.08
N VAL A 303 -9.73 -5.39 0.78
CA VAL A 303 -9.69 -6.73 0.21
C VAL A 303 -10.67 -7.68 0.90
N HIS A 304 -10.97 -8.79 0.25
CA HIS A 304 -11.70 -9.89 0.86
C HIS A 304 -10.92 -10.47 2.07
N PRO A 305 -11.58 -10.86 3.18
CA PRO A 305 -10.90 -11.37 4.37
C PRO A 305 -9.98 -12.58 4.12
N ALA A 306 -10.37 -13.51 3.24
CA ALA A 306 -9.51 -14.63 2.88
C ALA A 306 -8.21 -14.17 2.20
N VAL A 307 -8.27 -13.13 1.37
CA VAL A 307 -7.08 -12.57 0.76
C VAL A 307 -6.23 -11.83 1.79
N GLN A 308 -6.84 -11.17 2.78
CA GLN A 308 -6.09 -10.58 3.89
C GLN A 308 -5.23 -11.63 4.61
N ARG A 309 -5.75 -12.86 4.84
CA ARG A 309 -4.94 -13.95 5.43
C ARG A 309 -3.69 -14.28 4.61
N VAL A 310 -3.84 -14.35 3.28
CA VAL A 310 -2.71 -14.55 2.36
C VAL A 310 -1.70 -13.41 2.46
N LEU A 311 -2.16 -12.15 2.47
CA LEU A 311 -1.27 -11.00 2.61
C LEU A 311 -0.53 -11.03 3.95
N ASP A 312 -1.20 -11.38 5.04
CA ASP A 312 -0.59 -11.47 6.37
C ASP A 312 0.50 -12.54 6.42
N TYR A 313 0.26 -13.72 5.82
CA TYR A 313 1.27 -14.76 5.66
C TYR A 313 2.52 -14.23 4.95
N TYR A 314 2.35 -13.56 3.80
CA TYR A 314 3.50 -13.03 3.05
C TYR A 314 4.19 -11.84 3.73
N GLN A 315 3.48 -11.06 4.55
CA GLN A 315 4.10 -10.04 5.39
C GLN A 315 4.99 -10.67 6.47
N ARG A 316 4.54 -11.75 7.12
CA ARG A 316 5.31 -12.46 8.14
C ARG A 316 6.55 -13.15 7.59
N THR A 317 6.47 -13.77 6.41
CA THR A 317 7.64 -14.34 5.73
C THR A 317 8.64 -13.27 5.25
N GLY A 318 8.27 -11.98 5.31
CA GLY A 318 9.09 -10.86 4.86
C GLY A 318 9.11 -10.68 3.34
N PHE A 319 8.39 -11.51 2.59
CA PHE A 319 8.31 -11.42 1.13
C PHE A 319 7.41 -10.28 0.64
N LEU A 320 6.42 -9.89 1.44
CA LEU A 320 5.53 -8.76 1.17
C LEU A 320 5.78 -7.61 2.16
N GLU A 321 5.84 -6.39 1.66
CA GLU A 321 5.65 -5.17 2.44
C GLU A 321 4.36 -4.49 1.97
N LEU A 322 3.36 -4.41 2.86
CA LEU A 322 2.06 -3.83 2.56
C LEU A 322 1.94 -2.44 3.18
N ARG A 323 1.53 -1.45 2.39
CA ARG A 323 1.32 -0.07 2.85
C ARG A 323 -0.12 0.37 2.63
N PRO A 324 -0.83 0.94 3.60
CA PRO A 324 -2.15 1.48 3.33
C PRO A 324 -2.08 2.67 2.37
N LEU A 325 -3.12 2.86 1.57
CA LEU A 325 -3.21 3.92 0.58
C LEU A 325 -4.53 4.68 0.71
N THR A 326 -4.46 5.99 0.50
CA THR A 326 -5.63 6.86 0.38
C THR A 326 -5.54 7.64 -0.92
N LEU A 327 -6.68 8.21 -1.32
CA LEU A 327 -6.80 8.96 -2.56
C LEU A 327 -6.41 10.42 -2.36
N ALA A 328 -5.63 10.97 -3.29
CA ALA A 328 -5.16 12.36 -3.25
C ALA A 328 -6.30 13.39 -3.14
N ASN A 329 -7.49 13.06 -3.63
CA ASN A 329 -8.65 13.96 -3.63
C ASN A 329 -9.42 14.01 -2.31
N GLY A 330 -9.00 13.27 -1.27
CA GLY A 330 -9.56 13.37 0.08
C GLY A 330 -10.90 12.66 0.16
N MET A 331 -10.85 11.39 0.57
CA MET A 331 -12.05 10.55 0.62
C MET A 331 -12.11 9.82 1.95
N PRO A 332 -13.30 9.69 2.54
CA PRO A 332 -13.47 8.94 3.77
C PRO A 332 -13.15 7.47 3.52
N ARG A 333 -12.53 6.80 4.50
CA ARG A 333 -12.20 5.36 4.48
C ARG A 333 -13.47 4.49 4.61
N LEU A 334 -14.38 4.66 3.66
CA LEU A 334 -15.63 3.91 3.57
C LEU A 334 -15.47 2.86 2.48
N ARG A 335 -15.27 1.60 2.90
CA ARG A 335 -15.04 0.43 2.05
C ARG A 335 -15.81 0.43 0.73
N HIS A 336 -17.14 0.43 0.82
CA HIS A 336 -18.02 0.30 -0.35
C HIS A 336 -18.01 1.55 -1.24
N TYR A 337 -17.97 2.73 -0.63
CA TYR A 337 -17.94 4.00 -1.36
C TYR A 337 -16.62 4.19 -2.10
N GLN A 338 -15.50 3.84 -1.45
CA GLN A 338 -14.17 3.86 -2.05
C GLN A 338 -14.09 2.91 -3.26
N HIS A 339 -14.57 1.67 -3.11
CA HIS A 339 -14.63 0.72 -4.22
C HIS A 339 -15.47 1.26 -5.39
N MET A 340 -16.69 1.73 -5.12
CA MET A 340 -17.57 2.32 -6.14
C MET A 340 -16.89 3.47 -6.89
N LEU A 341 -16.20 4.36 -6.19
CA LEU A 341 -15.46 5.47 -6.80
C LEU A 341 -14.33 4.99 -7.71
N LEU A 342 -13.53 4.02 -7.25
CA LEU A 342 -12.44 3.44 -8.03
C LEU A 342 -12.96 2.78 -9.32
N GLN A 343 -14.14 2.14 -9.27
CA GLN A 343 -14.78 1.54 -10.45
C GLN A 343 -15.38 2.58 -11.40
N GLN A 344 -16.04 3.62 -10.87
CA GLN A 344 -16.77 4.62 -11.67
C GLN A 344 -15.87 5.74 -12.19
N ARG A 345 -14.76 6.07 -11.52
CA ARG A 345 -13.86 7.20 -11.84
C ARG A 345 -12.51 6.71 -12.33
N LYS A 346 -12.50 6.13 -13.55
CA LYS A 346 -11.33 5.46 -14.13
C LYS A 346 -10.11 6.38 -14.31
N LEU A 347 -10.30 7.65 -14.68
CA LEU A 347 -9.16 8.57 -14.86
C LEU A 347 -8.52 8.89 -13.51
N GLU A 348 -9.34 9.23 -12.51
CA GLU A 348 -8.91 9.50 -11.14
C GLU A 348 -8.20 8.29 -10.53
N LYS A 349 -8.73 7.08 -10.74
CA LYS A 349 -8.09 5.82 -10.36
C LYS A 349 -6.70 5.69 -10.99
N ARG A 350 -6.59 5.83 -12.33
CA ARG A 350 -5.30 5.73 -13.04
C ARG A 350 -4.28 6.77 -12.59
N LEU A 351 -4.71 8.00 -12.32
CA LEU A 351 -3.82 9.05 -11.80
C LEU A 351 -3.33 8.71 -10.40
N ASN A 352 -4.19 8.16 -9.54
CA ASN A 352 -3.80 7.75 -8.19
C ASN A 352 -2.93 6.49 -8.17
N GLU A 353 -3.12 5.56 -9.12
CA GLU A 353 -2.28 4.36 -9.30
C GLU A 353 -0.79 4.71 -9.53
N LEU A 354 -0.48 5.90 -10.04
CA LEU A 354 0.90 6.33 -10.27
C LEU A 354 1.67 6.71 -9.00
N ILE A 355 0.96 7.01 -7.92
CA ILE A 355 1.55 7.34 -6.62
C ILE A 355 2.27 6.11 -6.02
N PRO A 356 1.61 4.95 -5.81
CA PRO A 356 2.27 3.79 -5.23
C PRO A 356 3.45 3.28 -6.06
N TYR A 357 3.40 3.34 -7.40
CA TYR A 357 4.55 2.93 -8.22
C TYR A 357 5.80 3.79 -7.97
N ASN A 358 5.62 5.11 -7.84
CA ASN A 358 6.75 6.01 -7.61
C ASN A 358 7.18 6.00 -6.14
N ASP A 359 6.26 5.90 -5.18
CA ASP A 359 6.61 5.73 -3.75
C ASP A 359 7.40 4.44 -3.52
N CYS A 360 6.93 3.30 -4.04
CA CYS A 360 7.65 2.03 -3.99
C CYS A 360 9.04 2.15 -4.61
N PHE A 361 9.14 2.78 -5.79
CA PHE A 361 10.42 2.98 -6.45
C PHE A 361 11.39 3.77 -5.59
N TYR A 362 10.97 4.92 -5.05
CA TYR A 362 11.85 5.80 -4.29
C TYR A 362 12.23 5.25 -2.91
N ARG A 363 11.33 4.53 -2.22
CA ARG A 363 11.65 3.88 -0.94
C ARG A 363 12.66 2.75 -1.07
N ASN A 364 12.74 2.14 -2.26
CA ASN A 364 13.52 0.92 -2.48
C ASN A 364 14.67 1.11 -3.49
N LEU A 365 15.04 2.37 -3.80
CA LEU A 365 16.13 2.70 -4.74
C LEU A 365 17.44 1.97 -4.46
N ASP A 366 17.81 1.86 -3.18
CA ASP A 366 19.08 1.25 -2.75
C ASP A 366 18.92 -0.23 -2.36
N ARG A 367 17.69 -0.76 -2.36
CA ARG A 367 17.40 -2.15 -1.99
C ARG A 367 17.44 -3.10 -3.20
N HIS A 368 17.16 -2.61 -4.41
CA HIS A 368 17.10 -3.43 -5.62
C HIS A 368 17.82 -2.78 -6.81
N ASP A 369 18.35 -3.62 -7.71
CA ASP A 369 18.96 -3.17 -8.97
C ASP A 369 17.88 -2.79 -9.99
N TYR A 370 16.76 -3.52 -9.98
CA TYR A 370 15.59 -3.26 -10.80
C TYR A 370 14.31 -3.33 -9.97
N LEU A 371 13.40 -2.40 -10.23
CA LEU A 371 12.03 -2.45 -9.72
C LEU A 371 11.10 -2.83 -10.87
N VAL A 372 10.13 -3.70 -10.63
CA VAL A 372 9.22 -4.22 -11.64
C VAL A 372 7.80 -3.78 -11.30
N ASN A 373 7.18 -3.00 -12.17
CA ASN A 373 5.76 -2.67 -12.02
C ASN A 373 4.96 -3.73 -12.77
N VAL A 374 4.13 -4.50 -12.06
CA VAL A 374 3.22 -5.51 -12.61
C VAL A 374 1.94 -5.54 -11.79
N ASP A 375 0.84 -5.94 -12.42
CA ASP A 375 -0.43 -6.26 -11.76
C ASP A 375 -0.47 -7.76 -11.40
N VAL A 376 -1.41 -8.15 -10.53
CA VAL A 376 -1.53 -9.55 -10.02
C VAL A 376 -1.98 -10.57 -11.07
N ASP A 377 -2.35 -10.10 -12.26
CA ASP A 377 -2.68 -10.89 -13.45
C ASP A 377 -1.57 -10.84 -14.52
N GLU A 378 -0.39 -10.30 -14.20
CA GLU A 378 0.70 -10.09 -15.15
C GLU A 378 2.01 -10.74 -14.69
N VAL A 379 2.70 -11.40 -15.62
CA VAL A 379 3.97 -12.08 -15.38
C VAL A 379 4.95 -11.80 -16.51
N ILE A 380 6.14 -11.28 -16.19
CA ILE A 380 7.23 -11.17 -17.18
C ILE A 380 7.92 -12.52 -17.26
N MET A 381 7.62 -13.25 -18.33
CA MET A 381 8.01 -14.64 -18.53
C MET A 381 9.24 -14.76 -19.47
N PRO A 382 10.38 -15.28 -18.97
CA PRO A 382 11.52 -15.62 -19.82
C PRO A 382 11.16 -16.67 -20.86
N LYS A 383 11.73 -16.59 -22.07
CA LYS A 383 11.57 -17.58 -23.15
C LYS A 383 12.91 -18.15 -23.59
N GLY A 384 12.83 -19.24 -24.35
CA GLY A 384 14.00 -20.03 -24.76
C GLY A 384 14.71 -20.60 -23.54
N GLU A 385 16.04 -20.49 -23.53
CA GLU A 385 16.92 -21.04 -22.49
C GLU A 385 16.94 -20.22 -21.20
N ASN A 386 16.38 -19.01 -21.20
CA ASN A 386 16.33 -18.17 -20.00
C ASN A 386 15.31 -18.72 -18.99
N ARG A 387 15.68 -18.76 -17.71
CA ARG A 387 14.84 -19.19 -16.58
C ARG A 387 14.50 -18.08 -15.59
N ASN A 388 15.22 -16.97 -15.53
CA ASN A 388 14.92 -15.92 -14.55
C ASN A 388 15.23 -14.50 -15.08
N TRP A 389 14.81 -13.49 -14.33
CA TRP A 389 14.95 -12.09 -14.72
C TRP A 389 16.40 -11.62 -14.77
N HIS A 390 17.29 -12.18 -13.95
CA HIS A 390 18.72 -11.89 -14.02
C HIS A 390 19.30 -12.26 -15.39
N GLN A 391 18.99 -13.46 -15.89
CA GLN A 391 19.40 -13.91 -17.23
C GLN A 391 18.81 -13.04 -18.33
N LEU A 392 17.56 -12.55 -18.18
CA LEU A 392 16.98 -11.61 -19.15
C LEU A 392 17.75 -10.30 -19.24
N VAL A 393 18.20 -9.75 -18.12
CA VAL A 393 19.04 -8.54 -18.10
C VAL A 393 20.39 -8.82 -18.77
N GLN A 394 21.04 -9.95 -18.44
CA GLN A 394 22.31 -10.35 -19.05
C GLN A 394 22.15 -10.53 -20.57
N LYS A 395 21.08 -11.20 -21.02
CA LYS A 395 20.81 -11.39 -22.44
C LYS A 395 20.59 -10.07 -23.16
N ALA A 396 19.85 -9.13 -22.56
CA ALA A 396 19.65 -7.80 -23.13
C ALA A 396 20.98 -7.03 -23.30
N HIS A 397 21.90 -7.13 -22.32
CA HIS A 397 23.21 -6.51 -22.39
C HIS A 397 24.12 -7.17 -23.44
N ALA A 398 24.11 -8.49 -23.53
CA ALA A 398 24.84 -9.24 -24.55
C ALA A 398 24.37 -8.86 -25.95
N MET A 399 23.05 -8.85 -26.19
CA MET A 399 22.46 -8.47 -27.48
C MET A 399 22.79 -7.03 -27.91
N ASP A 400 22.93 -6.10 -26.96
CA ASP A 400 23.38 -4.73 -27.27
C ASP A 400 24.85 -4.72 -27.69
N THR A 401 25.70 -5.42 -26.93
CA THR A 401 27.15 -5.49 -27.17
C THR A 401 27.47 -6.19 -28.49
N GLU A 402 26.81 -7.29 -28.80
CA GLU A 402 26.94 -8.04 -30.07
C GLU A 402 26.60 -7.18 -31.29
N LYS A 403 25.67 -6.23 -31.14
CA LYS A 403 25.30 -5.26 -32.19
C LYS A 403 26.25 -4.04 -32.24
N GLY A 404 27.34 -4.04 -31.47
CA GLY A 404 28.26 -2.90 -31.34
C GLY A 404 27.69 -1.73 -30.54
N GLY A 405 26.63 -1.98 -29.75
CA GLY A 405 26.01 -0.99 -28.88
C GLY A 405 26.88 -0.63 -27.67
N THR A 406 26.61 0.54 -27.09
CA THR A 406 27.32 1.03 -25.89
C THR A 406 26.37 1.20 -24.70
N CYS A 407 25.14 0.72 -24.82
CA CYS A 407 24.05 0.97 -23.89
C CYS A 407 23.81 -0.18 -22.89
N ALA A 408 24.55 -1.29 -23.00
CA ALA A 408 24.61 -2.35 -22.00
C ALA A 408 24.83 -1.75 -20.59
N GLY A 409 23.95 -2.08 -19.64
CA GLY A 409 23.93 -1.52 -18.29
C GLY A 409 23.45 -0.06 -18.16
N ARG A 410 23.16 0.62 -19.29
CA ARG A 410 22.71 2.02 -19.34
C ARG A 410 21.27 2.19 -19.82
N PHE A 411 20.53 1.09 -20.00
CA PHE A 411 19.09 1.16 -20.27
C PHE A 411 18.34 1.58 -18.99
N PRO A 412 17.52 2.66 -19.03
CA PRO A 412 16.72 3.07 -17.89
C PRO A 412 15.58 2.07 -17.62
N ALA A 413 15.12 1.36 -18.66
CA ALA A 413 14.19 0.25 -18.52
C ALA A 413 14.40 -0.81 -19.60
N LEU A 414 14.10 -2.06 -19.25
CA LEU A 414 13.97 -3.18 -20.18
C LEU A 414 12.50 -3.59 -20.22
N CYS A 415 11.86 -3.49 -21.39
CA CYS A 415 10.42 -3.60 -21.57
C CYS A 415 10.05 -4.86 -22.36
N PHE A 416 8.91 -5.44 -22.02
CA PHE A 416 8.46 -6.73 -22.53
C PHE A 416 7.13 -6.62 -23.25
N ILE A 417 7.04 -7.18 -24.45
CA ILE A 417 5.84 -7.10 -25.28
C ILE A 417 4.73 -7.95 -24.66
N ASN A 418 3.54 -7.36 -24.55
CA ASN A 418 2.37 -7.99 -23.96
C ASN A 418 1.78 -9.10 -24.84
N SER A 419 1.28 -10.14 -24.19
CA SER A 419 0.53 -11.26 -24.75
C SER A 419 -0.63 -11.63 -23.83
N TYR A 420 -1.85 -11.68 -24.38
CA TYR A 420 -3.07 -11.99 -23.61
C TYR A 420 -3.33 -13.49 -23.55
N PHE A 421 -3.36 -14.03 -22.33
CA PHE A 421 -3.76 -15.40 -22.01
C PHE A 421 -5.24 -15.40 -21.59
N THR A 422 -6.03 -16.25 -22.23
CA THR A 422 -7.48 -16.28 -22.06
C THR A 422 -7.89 -17.25 -20.95
N LYS A 423 -9.16 -17.23 -20.58
CA LYS A 423 -9.79 -18.19 -19.66
C LYS A 423 -10.13 -19.53 -20.33
N VAL A 424 -9.77 -19.71 -21.60
CA VAL A 424 -9.95 -20.99 -22.28
C VAL A 424 -8.92 -21.96 -21.72
N VAL A 425 -9.42 -22.97 -20.99
CA VAL A 425 -8.59 -24.03 -20.44
C VAL A 425 -8.13 -24.94 -21.58
N ALA A 426 -6.83 -25.21 -21.64
CA ALA A 426 -6.29 -26.17 -22.61
C ALA A 426 -6.61 -27.61 -22.17
N GLU A 427 -6.84 -28.50 -23.14
CA GLU A 427 -6.94 -29.93 -22.85
C GLU A 427 -5.57 -30.44 -22.42
N LEU A 428 -5.47 -30.92 -21.16
CA LEU A 428 -4.25 -31.52 -20.64
C LEU A 428 -4.07 -32.91 -21.25
N SER A 429 -2.86 -33.23 -21.70
CA SER A 429 -2.64 -34.36 -22.60
C SER A 429 -2.56 -35.72 -21.89
N ASN A 430 -2.34 -35.73 -20.57
CA ASN A 430 -2.27 -36.96 -19.76
C ASN A 430 -2.54 -36.72 -18.25
N HIS A 431 -2.70 -37.81 -17.49
CA HIS A 431 -2.98 -37.79 -16.06
C HIS A 431 -1.87 -37.15 -15.20
N GLU A 432 -0.61 -37.26 -15.60
CA GLU A 432 0.50 -36.63 -14.86
C GLU A 432 0.47 -35.11 -15.02
N GLU A 433 0.20 -34.61 -16.22
CA GLU A 433 -0.04 -33.19 -16.47
C GLU A 433 -1.26 -32.68 -15.71
N GLN A 434 -2.35 -33.47 -15.67
CA GLN A 434 -3.53 -33.15 -14.88
C GLN A 434 -3.18 -33.01 -13.40
N ALA A 435 -2.41 -33.96 -12.86
CA ALA A 435 -1.95 -33.89 -11.49
C ALA A 435 -1.11 -32.63 -11.28
N ILE A 436 -0.06 -32.40 -12.08
CA ILE A 436 0.88 -31.29 -11.94
C ILE A 436 0.20 -29.92 -12.10
N ALA A 437 -0.67 -29.76 -13.10
CA ALA A 437 -1.44 -28.53 -13.25
C ALA A 437 -2.33 -28.30 -12.03
N GLY A 438 -2.92 -29.37 -11.48
CA GLY A 438 -3.82 -29.30 -10.35
C GLY A 438 -4.87 -28.22 -10.58
N GLU A 439 -5.02 -27.31 -9.62
CA GLU A 439 -5.90 -26.14 -9.68
C GLU A 439 -5.15 -24.83 -10.02
N LEU A 440 -3.89 -24.91 -10.43
CA LEU A 440 -3.05 -23.74 -10.72
C LEU A 440 -3.49 -23.03 -12.01
N PHE A 441 -3.90 -21.77 -11.87
CA PHE A 441 -4.52 -21.01 -12.93
C PHE A 441 -3.57 -20.84 -14.13
N VAL A 442 -2.31 -20.48 -13.92
CA VAL A 442 -1.37 -20.20 -15.00
C VAL A 442 -0.96 -21.46 -15.78
N LEU A 443 -1.06 -22.63 -15.16
CA LEU A 443 -0.75 -23.92 -15.80
C LEU A 443 -1.93 -24.45 -16.63
N GLN A 444 -3.17 -24.17 -16.22
CA GLN A 444 -4.39 -24.52 -16.95
C GLN A 444 -4.66 -23.57 -18.13
N HIS A 445 -4.33 -22.29 -17.98
CA HIS A 445 -4.67 -21.24 -18.93
C HIS A 445 -3.47 -20.91 -19.84
N THR A 446 -3.12 -21.85 -20.72
CA THR A 446 -2.01 -21.72 -21.68
C THR A 446 -2.45 -21.20 -23.05
N GLN A 447 -3.74 -21.08 -23.29
CA GLN A 447 -4.26 -20.53 -24.55
C GLN A 447 -4.10 -19.01 -24.55
N ARG A 448 -3.34 -18.50 -25.53
CA ARG A 448 -3.13 -17.06 -25.71
C ARG A 448 -3.48 -16.62 -27.11
N PHE A 449 -3.69 -15.33 -27.28
CA PHE A 449 -3.81 -14.76 -28.62
C PHE A 449 -2.55 -15.00 -29.45
N LYS A 450 -2.73 -15.40 -30.70
CA LYS A 450 -1.65 -15.60 -31.66
C LYS A 450 -0.80 -14.34 -31.83
N ASN A 451 -1.47 -13.21 -31.98
CA ASN A 451 -0.85 -11.91 -32.21
C ASN A 451 -0.50 -11.23 -30.89
N TYR A 452 0.74 -10.75 -30.80
CA TYR A 452 1.22 -9.95 -29.69
C TYR A 452 0.71 -8.51 -29.77
N SER A 453 0.70 -7.83 -28.63
CA SER A 453 0.47 -6.38 -28.62
C SER A 453 1.60 -5.63 -29.32
N LEU A 454 1.30 -4.42 -29.80
CA LEU A 454 2.35 -3.54 -30.33
C LEU A 454 3.34 -3.13 -29.21
N PRO A 455 4.63 -2.90 -29.51
CA PRO A 455 5.58 -2.38 -28.53
C PRO A 455 5.05 -1.13 -27.81
N GLY A 456 5.20 -1.10 -26.48
CA GLY A 456 4.70 0.00 -25.64
C GLY A 456 3.21 -0.08 -25.27
N ARG A 457 2.41 -0.97 -25.88
CA ARG A 457 1.01 -1.21 -25.51
C ARG A 457 0.92 -2.29 -24.44
N ALA A 458 0.33 -1.93 -23.30
CA ALA A 458 0.20 -2.80 -22.13
C ALA A 458 1.54 -3.44 -21.68
N THR A 459 2.69 -2.92 -22.12
CA THR A 459 3.99 -3.46 -21.74
C THR A 459 4.23 -3.29 -20.25
N LYS A 460 5.06 -4.16 -19.66
CA LYS A 460 5.67 -3.95 -18.35
C LYS A 460 7.18 -4.02 -18.50
N CYS A 461 7.90 -3.36 -17.61
CA CYS A 461 9.35 -3.21 -17.72
C CYS A 461 10.05 -3.46 -16.39
N PHE A 462 11.32 -3.86 -16.49
CA PHE A 462 12.28 -3.73 -15.40
C PHE A 462 12.80 -2.30 -15.37
N HIS A 463 12.49 -1.55 -14.32
CA HIS A 463 12.93 -0.17 -14.13
C HIS A 463 14.28 -0.16 -13.40
N ASN A 464 15.32 0.31 -14.09
CA ASN A 464 16.67 0.38 -13.53
C ASN A 464 16.73 1.42 -12.40
N SER A 465 17.02 0.99 -11.18
CA SER A 465 17.02 1.87 -9.99
C SER A 465 18.07 2.99 -10.08
N ARG A 466 19.15 2.78 -10.85
CA ARG A 466 20.23 3.77 -11.03
C ARG A 466 19.89 4.88 -12.01
N LEU A 467 18.90 4.68 -12.89
CA LEU A 467 18.64 5.55 -14.02
C LEU A 467 17.20 6.07 -14.10
N SER A 468 16.19 5.25 -13.78
CA SER A 468 14.79 5.66 -13.87
C SER A 468 14.47 6.81 -12.91
N LEU A 469 13.65 7.77 -13.33
CA LEU A 469 13.32 8.96 -12.53
C LEU A 469 11.83 9.08 -12.24
N THR A 470 10.97 8.85 -13.23
CA THR A 470 9.52 8.76 -13.02
C THR A 470 8.96 7.55 -13.72
N LEU A 471 8.06 6.84 -13.05
CA LEU A 471 7.48 5.59 -13.55
C LEU A 471 6.01 5.78 -13.93
N HIS A 472 5.64 5.25 -15.09
CA HIS A 472 4.26 4.89 -15.42
C HIS A 472 4.02 3.41 -15.06
N ASN A 473 2.76 2.97 -15.02
CA ASN A 473 2.42 1.54 -14.89
C ASN A 473 3.11 0.66 -15.95
N HIS A 474 3.37 1.23 -17.13
CA HIS A 474 3.92 0.47 -18.26
C HIS A 474 5.42 0.64 -18.47
N PHE A 475 5.99 1.83 -18.23
CA PHE A 475 7.36 2.16 -18.61
C PHE A 475 7.91 3.34 -17.83
N THR A 476 9.24 3.54 -17.90
CA THR A 476 9.91 4.72 -17.37
C THR A 476 9.60 5.94 -18.26
N LEU A 477 9.09 7.01 -17.66
CA LEU A 477 8.71 8.26 -18.34
C LEU A 477 9.90 9.22 -18.49
N LYS A 478 10.70 9.35 -17.44
CA LYS A 478 11.90 10.20 -17.38
C LYS A 478 13.03 9.43 -16.72
N TRP A 479 14.26 9.76 -17.07
CA TRP A 479 15.46 9.12 -16.51
C TRP A 479 16.60 10.14 -16.35
N LEU A 480 17.57 9.77 -15.52
CA LEU A 480 18.74 10.56 -15.21
C LEU A 480 19.73 10.64 -16.39
N PRO A 481 20.59 11.67 -16.43
CA PRO A 481 21.68 11.77 -17.40
C PRO A 481 22.55 10.51 -17.43
N GLY A 482 23.09 10.18 -18.61
CA GLY A 482 23.92 8.99 -18.83
C GLY A 482 23.14 7.72 -19.19
N GLY A 483 21.81 7.71 -18.98
CA GLY A 483 20.91 6.67 -19.49
C GLY A 483 20.67 6.76 -21.00
N CYS A 484 20.58 5.61 -21.67
CA CYS A 484 20.12 5.49 -23.05
C CYS A 484 18.57 5.54 -23.12
N ASN A 485 18.00 5.25 -24.29
CA ASN A 485 16.56 5.01 -24.40
C ASN A 485 16.17 3.67 -23.76
N PRO A 486 14.93 3.53 -23.23
CA PRO A 486 14.38 2.23 -22.84
C PRO A 486 14.51 1.19 -23.98
N ARG A 487 14.73 -0.06 -23.61
CA ARG A 487 14.92 -1.16 -24.57
C ARG A 487 13.75 -2.13 -24.51
N THR A 488 13.06 -2.32 -25.64
CA THR A 488 12.09 -3.43 -25.78
C THR A 488 12.82 -4.71 -26.18
N LEU A 489 12.57 -5.79 -25.46
CA LEU A 489 13.13 -7.12 -25.79
C LEU A 489 12.27 -7.82 -26.85
N GLU A 490 12.94 -8.65 -27.65
CA GLU A 490 12.30 -9.46 -28.68
C GLU A 490 11.47 -10.60 -28.04
N ILE A 491 10.32 -10.94 -28.63
CA ILE A 491 9.39 -11.98 -28.14
C ILE A 491 9.96 -13.39 -28.14
N SER A 492 11.13 -13.62 -28.77
CA SER A 492 11.88 -14.86 -28.70
C SER A 492 12.64 -15.00 -27.36
N VAL A 493 12.96 -13.88 -26.71
CA VAL A 493 13.75 -13.82 -25.47
C VAL A 493 12.86 -13.81 -24.24
N ALA A 494 11.77 -13.04 -24.26
CA ALA A 494 10.80 -12.95 -23.17
C ALA A 494 9.49 -12.33 -23.64
N GLN A 495 8.42 -12.54 -22.88
CA GLN A 495 7.11 -11.91 -23.10
C GLN A 495 6.48 -11.50 -21.78
N MET A 496 5.63 -10.47 -21.80
CA MET A 496 4.75 -10.19 -20.68
C MET A 496 3.46 -10.98 -20.90
N GLN A 497 3.17 -11.94 -20.02
CA GLN A 497 1.95 -12.73 -20.01
C GLN A 497 0.90 -11.99 -19.19
N HIS A 498 -0.20 -11.62 -19.82
CA HIS A 498 -1.34 -10.97 -19.19
C HIS A 498 -2.52 -11.94 -19.16
N TYR A 499 -2.80 -12.48 -17.97
CA TYR A 499 -3.86 -13.46 -17.70
C TYR A 499 -5.23 -12.79 -17.57
N ARG A 500 -5.70 -12.27 -18.70
CA ARG A 500 -6.92 -11.47 -18.77
C ARG A 500 -7.61 -11.63 -20.11
N GLU A 501 -8.94 -11.71 -20.05
CA GLU A 501 -9.79 -11.64 -21.25
C GLU A 501 -9.56 -10.32 -22.01
N PRO A 502 -9.24 -10.39 -23.31
CA PRO A 502 -9.13 -9.20 -24.13
C PRO A 502 -10.48 -8.51 -24.28
N ASP A 503 -10.44 -7.19 -24.49
CA ASP A 503 -11.65 -6.38 -24.60
C ASP A 503 -12.48 -6.69 -25.87
N GLY A 504 -11.87 -7.32 -26.89
CA GLY A 504 -12.51 -7.71 -28.14
C GLY A 504 -12.95 -9.18 -28.16
N LYS A 505 -14.03 -9.48 -28.89
CA LYS A 505 -14.45 -10.86 -29.16
C LYS A 505 -13.41 -11.59 -30.01
N TYR A 506 -13.25 -12.89 -29.79
CA TYR A 506 -12.34 -13.75 -30.54
C TYR A 506 -12.92 -15.13 -30.75
N ASN A 507 -12.37 -15.83 -31.74
CA ASN A 507 -12.69 -17.22 -32.04
C ASN A 507 -11.53 -18.12 -31.59
N SER A 508 -11.77 -19.42 -31.49
CA SER A 508 -10.74 -20.41 -31.16
C SER A 508 -9.54 -20.38 -32.12
N THR A 509 -9.76 -20.04 -33.40
CA THR A 509 -8.71 -19.90 -34.41
C THR A 509 -7.73 -18.74 -34.17
N ASP A 510 -8.11 -17.78 -33.31
CA ASP A 510 -7.26 -16.65 -32.93
C ASP A 510 -6.30 -17.02 -31.80
N LEU A 511 -6.49 -18.20 -31.20
CA LEU A 511 -5.70 -18.69 -30.08
C LEU A 511 -4.61 -19.66 -30.53
N VAL A 512 -3.52 -19.64 -29.79
CA VAL A 512 -2.43 -20.61 -29.87
C VAL A 512 -2.02 -21.00 -28.47
N GLU A 513 -1.63 -22.25 -28.32
CA GLU A 513 -1.12 -22.73 -27.05
C GLU A 513 0.30 -22.20 -26.80
N ASP A 514 0.53 -21.71 -25.59
CA ASP A 514 1.84 -21.28 -25.11
C ASP A 514 2.11 -21.86 -23.72
N ARG A 515 2.89 -22.95 -23.69
CA ARG A 515 3.27 -23.65 -22.46
C ARG A 515 4.57 -23.11 -21.85
N THR A 516 4.99 -21.88 -22.14
CA THR A 516 6.29 -21.35 -21.63
C THR A 516 6.41 -21.43 -20.10
N VAL A 517 5.30 -21.24 -19.38
CA VAL A 517 5.28 -21.30 -17.91
C VAL A 517 5.48 -22.72 -17.36
N TRP A 518 5.21 -23.76 -18.14
CA TRP A 518 5.29 -25.16 -17.70
C TRP A 518 6.69 -25.61 -17.30
N LYS A 519 7.74 -24.91 -17.73
CA LYS A 519 9.10 -25.18 -17.25
C LYS A 519 9.30 -24.95 -15.75
N PHE A 520 8.35 -24.29 -15.09
CA PHE A 520 8.31 -24.09 -13.64
C PHE A 520 7.20 -24.90 -12.95
N ALA A 521 6.45 -25.73 -13.67
CA ALA A 521 5.22 -26.33 -13.15
C ALA A 521 5.41 -27.09 -11.83
N GLY A 522 6.43 -27.95 -11.76
CA GLY A 522 6.74 -28.71 -10.54
C GLY A 522 7.19 -27.82 -9.38
N GLU A 523 8.08 -26.85 -9.64
CA GLU A 523 8.57 -25.90 -8.63
C GLU A 523 7.44 -25.01 -8.09
N LEU A 524 6.59 -24.51 -8.98
CA LEU A 524 5.45 -23.66 -8.64
C LEU A 524 4.41 -24.43 -7.83
N ARG A 525 4.06 -25.64 -8.25
CA ARG A 525 3.13 -26.49 -7.51
C ARG A 525 3.61 -26.76 -6.10
N ALA A 526 4.85 -27.22 -5.95
CA ALA A 526 5.41 -27.50 -4.63
C ALA A 526 5.42 -26.26 -3.72
N ALA A 527 5.74 -25.09 -4.28
CA ALA A 527 5.73 -23.83 -3.53
C ALA A 527 4.31 -23.41 -3.10
N VAL A 528 3.31 -23.53 -3.99
CA VAL A 528 1.92 -23.18 -3.68
C VAL A 528 1.33 -24.13 -2.64
N GLU A 529 1.55 -25.45 -2.78
CA GLU A 529 1.11 -26.46 -1.81
C GLU A 529 1.75 -26.22 -0.43
N TYR A 530 3.03 -25.84 -0.40
CA TYR A 530 3.69 -25.46 0.85
C TYR A 530 3.00 -24.29 1.54
N VAL A 531 2.63 -23.24 0.79
CA VAL A 531 1.94 -22.09 1.38
C VAL A 531 0.58 -22.49 1.95
N TRP A 532 -0.19 -23.32 1.24
CA TRP A 532 -1.49 -23.79 1.72
C TRP A 532 -1.40 -24.58 3.03
N LEU A 533 -0.39 -25.44 3.17
CA LEU A 533 -0.18 -26.23 4.38
C LEU A 533 0.20 -25.38 5.60
N HIS A 534 0.76 -24.19 5.40
CA HIS A 534 1.26 -23.31 6.46
C HIS A 534 0.49 -21.98 6.54
N LEU A 535 -0.63 -21.85 5.82
CA LEU A 535 -1.40 -20.61 5.78
C LEU A 535 -2.08 -20.34 7.13
N ASP A 536 -2.48 -21.40 7.84
CA ASP A 536 -3.23 -21.34 9.10
C ASP A 536 -2.36 -21.43 10.36
N ASP A 537 -1.06 -21.74 10.25
CA ASP A 537 -0.06 -21.51 11.31
C ASP A 537 -0.09 -20.04 11.81
N VAL A 538 -0.66 -19.17 10.97
CA VAL A 538 -0.90 -17.75 11.20
C VAL A 538 -1.93 -17.49 12.32
N LEU A 539 -2.95 -18.33 12.45
CA LEU A 539 -4.02 -18.20 13.46
C LEU A 539 -3.51 -18.63 14.84
N LEU A 540 -2.83 -19.78 14.92
CA LEU A 540 -2.30 -20.31 16.19
C LEU A 540 -1.27 -19.38 16.86
N ALA A 541 -0.49 -18.64 16.07
CA ALA A 541 0.49 -17.69 16.62
C ALA A 541 -0.12 -16.38 17.16
N GLN A 542 -1.35 -16.02 16.78
CA GLN A 542 -2.02 -14.78 17.24
C GLN A 542 -2.86 -14.96 18.52
N PHE A 543 -3.20 -16.20 18.89
CA PHE A 543 -3.91 -16.55 20.14
C PHE A 543 -2.98 -17.07 21.24
N SER A 544 -1.69 -16.71 21.21
CA SER A 544 -0.73 -17.10 22.25
C SER A 544 -0.88 -16.24 23.52
N ASP A 545 -2.08 -16.24 24.10
CA ASP A 545 -2.28 -16.12 25.54
C ASP A 545 -2.31 -17.56 26.09
N PRO A 546 -1.38 -17.96 26.97
CA PRO A 546 -1.30 -19.32 27.50
C PRO A 546 -2.62 -19.80 28.15
N GLU A 547 -3.46 -18.89 28.63
CA GLU A 547 -4.76 -19.22 29.25
C GLU A 547 -5.85 -19.58 28.22
N GLU A 548 -5.84 -18.99 27.01
CA GLU A 548 -6.81 -19.33 25.95
C GLU A 548 -6.45 -20.67 25.28
N GLN A 549 -5.16 -20.98 25.19
CA GLN A 549 -4.69 -22.22 24.56
C GLN A 549 -5.10 -23.46 25.37
N GLN A 550 -5.08 -23.36 26.71
CA GLN A 550 -5.49 -24.44 27.59
C GLN A 550 -7.02 -24.61 27.62
N GLN A 551 -7.78 -23.52 27.50
CA GLN A 551 -9.25 -23.59 27.39
C GLN A 551 -9.72 -24.15 26.05
N LEU A 552 -8.99 -23.89 24.96
CA LEU A 552 -9.32 -24.47 23.66
C LEU A 552 -8.98 -25.97 23.61
N GLU A 553 -7.82 -26.38 24.13
CA GLU A 553 -7.44 -27.80 24.24
C GLU A 553 -8.45 -28.58 25.11
N ASP A 554 -8.83 -28.04 26.27
CA ASP A 554 -9.85 -28.66 27.14
C ASP A 554 -11.25 -28.73 26.50
N SER A 555 -11.58 -27.80 25.59
CA SER A 555 -12.87 -27.80 24.85
C SER A 555 -12.90 -28.80 23.69
N LEU A 556 -11.76 -28.99 23.00
CA LEU A 556 -11.63 -29.92 21.88
C LEU A 556 -11.59 -31.38 22.36
N ASP A 557 -11.05 -31.63 23.55
CA ASP A 557 -11.08 -32.95 24.19
C ASP A 557 -12.51 -33.32 24.67
N GLN A 558 -13.33 -32.34 25.09
CA GLN A 558 -14.73 -32.58 25.48
C GLN A 558 -15.64 -32.87 24.29
N ASP A 559 -15.48 -32.14 23.18
CA ASP A 559 -16.25 -32.39 21.95
C ASP A 559 -15.87 -33.73 21.28
N GLY A 560 -14.60 -34.15 21.41
CA GLY A 560 -14.11 -35.45 20.95
C GLY A 560 -14.71 -36.64 21.71
N GLU A 561 -14.84 -36.54 23.03
CA GLU A 561 -15.47 -37.59 23.86
C GLU A 561 -16.99 -37.69 23.65
N GLU A 562 -17.66 -36.59 23.30
CA GLU A 562 -19.10 -36.58 23.02
C GLU A 562 -19.42 -37.22 21.66
N LEU A 563 -18.57 -36.99 20.65
CA LEU A 563 -18.68 -37.61 19.31
C LEU A 563 -18.37 -39.11 19.31
N GLU A 564 -17.46 -39.60 20.16
CA GLU A 564 -17.21 -41.04 20.30
C GLU A 564 -18.34 -41.79 21.04
N ARG A 565 -19.09 -41.12 21.92
CA ARG A 565 -20.29 -41.72 22.56
C ARG A 565 -21.48 -41.86 21.61
N GLU A 566 -21.62 -40.97 20.63
CA GLU A 566 -22.73 -41.02 19.67
C GLU A 566 -22.55 -42.07 18.54
N GLN A 567 -21.39 -42.72 18.42
CA GLN A 567 -21.10 -43.69 17.35
C GLN A 567 -21.06 -45.17 17.78
N GLN A 568 -21.57 -45.54 18.96
CA GLN A 568 -21.74 -46.96 19.30
C GLN A 568 -23.00 -47.57 18.61
N PRO A 569 -22.92 -48.76 17.98
CA PRO A 569 -24.02 -49.30 17.18
C PRO A 569 -25.17 -49.88 18.04
N LEU A 570 -26.40 -49.48 17.72
CA LEU A 570 -27.65 -50.10 18.22
C LEU A 570 -27.66 -51.61 17.89
N GLN A 571 -27.51 -52.46 18.91
CA GLN A 571 -27.79 -53.90 18.83
C GLN A 571 -29.29 -54.15 18.71
N GLN A 572 -29.69 -54.85 17.65
CA GLN A 572 -31.04 -55.36 17.41
C GLN A 572 -31.42 -56.43 18.46
N VAL A 573 -32.48 -56.17 19.23
CA VAL A 573 -33.14 -57.19 20.05
C VAL A 573 -34.21 -57.87 19.20
N VAL A 574 -33.94 -59.13 18.84
CA VAL A 574 -34.89 -60.05 18.20
C VAL A 574 -35.90 -60.53 19.25
N GLN A 575 -37.19 -60.27 19.04
CA GLN A 575 -38.28 -60.89 19.83
C GLN A 575 -38.92 -62.05 19.04
N VAL A 576 -38.88 -63.25 19.62
CA VAL A 576 -39.58 -64.45 19.16
C VAL A 576 -40.88 -64.59 19.98
N PRO A 577 -42.06 -64.86 19.39
CA PRO A 577 -43.29 -65.08 20.15
C PRO A 577 -43.43 -66.56 20.57
N ALA A 578 -43.83 -66.78 21.82
CA ALA A 578 -44.20 -68.10 22.36
C ALA A 578 -45.70 -68.40 22.15
N LEU A 579 -45.99 -69.63 21.73
CA LEU A 579 -47.32 -70.25 21.64
C LEU A 579 -47.84 -70.68 23.03
N PRO A 580 -49.17 -70.70 23.26
CA PRO A 580 -49.77 -71.31 24.44
C PRO A 580 -50.35 -72.71 24.15
N GLU A 581 -50.19 -73.63 25.10
CA GLU A 581 -51.02 -74.83 25.31
C GLU A 581 -51.26 -74.99 26.83
N PRO A 582 -52.33 -75.66 27.29
CA PRO A 582 -53.63 -75.95 26.68
C PRO A 582 -54.78 -75.08 27.23
#